data_AF-A0A940ST18-F1
#
_entry.id   AF-A0A940ST18-F1
#
_cell.length_a   1.000
_cell.length_b   1.000
_cell.length_c   1.000
_cell.angle_alpha   90.00
_cell.angle_beta   90.00
_cell.angle_gamma   90.00
#
_symmetry.space_group_name_H-M   'P 1'
#
loop_
_entity.id
_entity.type
_entity.pdbx_description
1 polymer ?
#
loop_
_entity_poly.entity_id
_entity_poly.type
_entity_poly.pdbx_seq_one_letter_code
_entity_poly.pdbx_strand_id
1 'polypeptide(L)'
;MPNGARARPSKANLRPDHNGPQRAQFESNKKKIYATQTVCGICGREVNFRLKWPHPMSPCIDHIIPLAKGGHPSDISNMQLAHMSCNRQKSDKLTATREVSTGVELVSNRALPLTYDWKSV
;
A
#
# COMPACT_ATOMS: atom_id res chain seq x y z
N MET A 1 37.33 26.92 -18.59
CA MET A 1 36.95 25.49 -18.50
C MET A 1 35.50 25.42 -18.03
N PRO A 2 34.51 25.04 -18.87
CA PRO A 2 33.13 24.90 -18.40
C PRO A 2 32.94 23.59 -17.63
N ASN A 3 32.40 23.70 -16.41
CA ASN A 3 32.07 22.59 -15.52
C ASN A 3 30.94 21.73 -16.12
N GLY A 4 31.27 20.51 -16.53
CA GLY A 4 30.32 19.49 -16.99
C GLY A 4 29.54 18.91 -15.82
N ALA A 5 28.38 19.49 -15.51
CA ALA A 5 27.38 18.86 -14.65
C ALA A 5 26.88 17.57 -15.33
N ARG A 6 27.31 16.41 -14.84
CA ARG A 6 26.77 15.12 -15.30
C ARG A 6 25.32 15.01 -14.83
N ALA A 7 24.37 15.13 -15.75
CA ALA A 7 22.97 14.82 -15.48
C ALA A 7 22.87 13.36 -14.99
N ARG A 8 22.28 13.14 -13.81
CA ARG A 8 21.92 11.80 -13.36
C ARG A 8 20.81 11.29 -14.29
N PRO A 9 21.00 10.21 -15.07
CA PRO A 9 19.90 9.66 -15.85
C PRO A 9 18.81 9.20 -14.87
N SER A 10 17.58 9.67 -15.07
CA SER A 10 16.44 9.12 -14.34
C SER A 10 16.39 7.63 -14.62
N LYS A 11 16.49 6.80 -13.58
CA LYS A 11 16.31 5.35 -13.74
C LYS A 11 14.91 5.17 -14.35
N ALA A 12 14.85 4.65 -15.58
CA ALA A 12 13.58 4.18 -16.13
C ALA A 12 12.95 3.27 -15.07
N ASN A 13 11.69 3.52 -14.69
CA ASN A 13 11.01 2.76 -13.65
C ASN A 13 10.92 1.29 -14.09
N LEU A 14 11.95 0.51 -13.74
CA LEU A 14 12.15 -0.90 -14.04
C LEU A 14 11.24 -1.78 -13.19
N ARG A 15 10.03 -1.29 -12.87
CA ARG A 15 9.08 -2.11 -12.13
C ARG A 15 8.41 -3.07 -13.12
N PRO A 16 8.43 -4.38 -12.88
CA PRO A 16 7.89 -5.38 -13.81
C PRO A 16 6.42 -5.15 -14.20
N ASP A 17 5.66 -4.45 -13.36
CA ASP A 17 4.25 -4.12 -13.57
C ASP A 17 3.98 -3.01 -14.60
N HIS A 18 5.00 -2.23 -15.00
CA HIS A 18 4.78 -1.11 -15.92
C HIS A 18 4.85 -1.50 -17.40
N ASN A 19 5.56 -2.57 -17.77
CA ASN A 19 5.83 -2.92 -19.17
C ASN A 19 5.53 -4.41 -19.45
N GLY A 20 4.50 -4.71 -20.24
CA GLY A 20 4.29 -6.05 -20.81
C GLY A 20 2.83 -6.56 -20.87
N PRO A 21 2.63 -7.82 -21.33
CA PRO A 21 1.31 -8.48 -21.44
C PRO A 21 0.60 -8.66 -20.09
N GLN A 22 1.37 -8.58 -19.00
CA GLN A 22 0.92 -8.62 -17.61
C GLN A 22 -0.08 -7.51 -17.28
N ARG A 23 0.00 -6.36 -17.97
CA ARG A 23 -0.93 -5.23 -17.78
C ARG A 23 -2.35 -5.57 -18.24
N ALA A 24 -2.51 -6.26 -19.36
CA ALA A 24 -3.83 -6.66 -19.87
C ALA A 24 -4.51 -7.66 -18.92
N GLN A 25 -3.73 -8.60 -18.37
CA GLN A 25 -4.23 -9.53 -17.35
C GLN A 25 -4.59 -8.79 -16.05
N PHE A 26 -3.75 -7.85 -15.61
CA PHE A 26 -4.03 -7.01 -14.44
C PHE A 26 -5.33 -6.21 -14.60
N GLU A 27 -5.53 -5.56 -15.74
CA GLU A 27 -6.75 -4.79 -16.01
C GLU A 27 -7.99 -5.70 -16.04
N SER A 28 -7.87 -6.90 -16.59
CA SER A 28 -8.94 -7.91 -16.60
C SER A 28 -9.28 -8.38 -15.18
N ASN A 29 -8.27 -8.67 -14.36
CA ASN A 29 -8.44 -9.11 -12.98
C ASN A 29 -8.95 -7.98 -12.08
N LYS A 30 -8.50 -6.74 -12.30
CA LYS A 30 -9.02 -5.55 -11.62
C LYS A 30 -10.54 -5.40 -11.83
N LYS A 31 -11.02 -5.56 -13.07
CA LYS A 31 -12.46 -5.50 -13.37
C LYS A 31 -13.22 -6.59 -12.63
N LYS A 32 -12.67 -7.81 -12.58
CA LYS A 32 -13.28 -8.92 -11.82
C LYS A 32 -13.36 -8.61 -10.34
N ILE A 33 -12.27 -8.17 -9.71
CA ILE A 33 -12.23 -7.86 -8.28
C ILE A 33 -13.20 -6.73 -7.92
N TYR A 34 -13.29 -5.68 -8.74
CA TYR A 34 -14.23 -4.59 -8.50
C TYR A 34 -15.71 -5.00 -8.65
N ALA A 35 -15.98 -6.07 -9.40
CA ALA A 35 -17.33 -6.62 -9.55
C ALA A 35 -17.69 -7.64 -8.46
N THR A 36 -16.72 -8.38 -7.94
CA THR A 36 -16.96 -9.48 -6.98
C THR A 36 -16.75 -9.08 -5.52
N GLN A 37 -15.84 -8.15 -5.24
CA GLN A 37 -15.46 -7.77 -3.88
C GLN A 37 -15.94 -6.35 -3.57
N THR A 38 -16.47 -6.15 -2.37
CA THR A 38 -16.88 -4.84 -1.84
C THR A 38 -16.15 -4.47 -0.55
N VAL A 39 -15.44 -5.43 0.05
CA VAL A 39 -14.75 -5.31 1.34
C VAL A 39 -13.25 -5.15 1.13
N CYS A 40 -12.63 -4.27 1.90
CA CYS A 40 -11.18 -4.05 1.91
C CYS A 40 -10.47 -5.22 2.59
N GLY A 41 -9.57 -5.91 1.88
CA GLY A 41 -8.80 -7.04 2.41
C GLY A 41 -7.75 -6.68 3.49
N ILE A 42 -7.47 -5.38 3.70
CA ILE A 42 -6.51 -4.91 4.72
C ILE A 42 -7.22 -4.56 6.03
N CYS A 43 -8.36 -3.85 5.96
CA CYS A 43 -9.05 -3.35 7.16
C CYS A 43 -10.40 -4.01 7.43
N GLY A 44 -10.89 -4.87 6.54
CA GLY A 44 -12.17 -5.58 6.68
C GLY A 44 -13.42 -4.72 6.55
N ARG A 45 -13.28 -3.43 6.20
CA ARG A 45 -14.42 -2.50 6.00
C ARG A 45 -14.81 -2.38 4.54
N GLU A 46 -16.08 -2.05 4.31
CA GLU A 46 -16.60 -1.80 2.96
C GLU A 46 -15.89 -0.63 2.26
N VAL A 47 -15.75 -0.74 0.95
CA VAL A 47 -15.13 0.26 0.08
C VAL A 47 -16.20 1.00 -0.68
N ASN A 48 -16.20 2.33 -0.56
CA ASN A 48 -17.12 3.17 -1.32
C ASN A 48 -16.58 3.46 -2.72
N PHE A 49 -17.13 2.79 -3.73
CA PHE A 49 -16.75 2.94 -5.13
C PHE A 49 -17.11 4.30 -5.75
N ARG A 50 -17.91 5.13 -5.08
CA ARG A 50 -18.23 6.49 -5.54
C ARG A 50 -17.04 7.44 -5.38
N LEU A 51 -16.12 7.13 -4.48
CA LEU A 51 -14.95 7.94 -4.20
C LEU A 51 -13.89 7.72 -5.28
N LYS A 52 -13.56 8.77 -6.03
CA LYS A 52 -12.51 8.73 -7.05
C LYS A 52 -11.14 9.02 -6.45
N TRP A 53 -10.10 8.54 -7.12
CA TRP A 53 -8.73 8.95 -6.84
C TRP A 53 -8.62 10.48 -6.95
N PRO A 54 -7.92 11.20 -6.06
CA PRO A 54 -6.95 10.75 -5.04
C PRO A 54 -7.50 10.62 -3.61
N HIS A 55 -8.80 10.40 -3.42
CA HIS A 55 -9.40 10.34 -2.08
C HIS A 55 -8.83 9.18 -1.23
N PRO A 56 -8.54 9.36 0.08
CA PRO A 56 -7.92 8.31 0.92
C PRO A 56 -8.76 7.03 1.07
N MET A 57 -10.08 7.13 0.94
CA MET A 57 -11.00 5.98 0.97
C MET A 57 -11.41 5.49 -0.43
N SER A 58 -10.78 5.96 -1.51
CA SER A 58 -11.07 5.46 -2.86
C SER A 58 -10.63 3.99 -3.00
N PRO A 59 -11.32 3.17 -3.82
CA PRO A 59 -10.92 1.82 -4.13
C PRO A 59 -9.59 1.79 -4.88
N CYS A 60 -8.69 0.92 -4.45
CA CYS A 60 -7.47 0.57 -5.16
C CYS A 60 -7.27 -0.95 -5.13
N ILE A 61 -6.42 -1.45 -6.03
CA ILE A 61 -5.97 -2.84 -5.98
C ILE A 61 -4.66 -2.90 -5.23
N ASP A 62 -4.60 -3.74 -4.20
CA ASP A 62 -3.40 -4.06 -3.43
C ASP A 62 -2.86 -5.44 -3.84
N HIS A 63 -1.54 -5.57 -3.85
CA HIS A 63 -0.86 -6.84 -4.01
C HIS A 63 -0.54 -7.42 -2.62
N ILE A 64 -1.13 -8.55 -2.25
CA ILE A 64 -0.95 -9.19 -0.94
C ILE A 64 0.55 -9.38 -0.66
N ILE A 65 1.27 -9.98 -1.60
CA ILE A 65 2.72 -10.06 -1.66
C ILE A 65 3.22 -8.91 -2.54
N PRO A 66 3.96 -7.94 -1.98
CA PRO A 66 4.55 -6.85 -2.75
C PRO A 66 5.47 -7.37 -3.86
N LEU A 67 5.48 -6.70 -5.00
CA LEU A 67 6.33 -7.05 -6.15
C LEU A 67 7.82 -7.09 -5.80
N ALA A 68 8.26 -6.19 -4.91
CA ALA A 68 9.64 -6.15 -4.41
C ALA A 68 10.06 -7.44 -3.68
N LYS A 69 9.10 -8.24 -3.21
CA LYS A 69 9.31 -9.52 -2.50
C LYS A 69 9.02 -10.73 -3.39
N GLY A 70 8.92 -10.54 -4.71
CA GLY A 70 8.68 -11.61 -5.67
C GLY A 70 7.20 -11.94 -5.90
N GLY A 71 6.27 -11.06 -5.47
CA GLY A 71 4.86 -11.22 -5.81
C GLY A 71 4.63 -11.08 -7.33
N HIS A 72 3.78 -11.93 -7.90
CA HIS A 72 3.42 -11.84 -9.31
C HIS A 72 2.47 -10.65 -9.55
N PRO A 73 2.71 -9.82 -10.58
CA PRO A 73 1.95 -8.59 -10.80
C PRO A 73 0.53 -8.82 -11.32
N SER A 74 0.26 -9.98 -11.92
CA SER A 74 -1.02 -10.26 -12.59
C SER A 74 -1.84 -11.37 -11.93
N ASP A 75 -1.36 -11.99 -10.85
CA ASP A 75 -2.07 -13.11 -10.22
C ASP A 75 -3.28 -12.63 -9.45
N ILE A 76 -4.45 -13.20 -9.78
CA ILE A 76 -5.71 -12.86 -9.10
C ILE A 76 -5.69 -13.25 -7.62
N SER A 77 -4.97 -14.32 -7.25
CA SER A 77 -4.77 -14.73 -5.86
C SER A 77 -3.89 -13.77 -5.07
N ASN A 78 -3.05 -12.99 -5.76
CA ASN A 78 -2.19 -11.98 -5.15
C ASN A 78 -2.84 -10.57 -5.16
N MET A 79 -3.96 -10.38 -5.86
CA MET A 79 -4.64 -9.10 -5.98
C MET A 79 -5.88 -9.06 -5.08
N GLN A 80 -6.05 -7.98 -4.32
CA GLN A 80 -7.22 -7.76 -3.47
C GLN A 80 -7.73 -6.33 -3.53
N LEU A 81 -9.02 -6.14 -3.22
CA LEU A 81 -9.60 -4.81 -3.05
C LEU A 81 -9.08 -4.17 -1.75
N ALA A 82 -8.65 -2.92 -1.83
CA ALA A 82 -8.24 -2.14 -0.67
C ALA A 82 -8.66 -0.67 -0.78
N HIS A 83 -8.67 0.05 0.34
CA HIS A 83 -8.69 1.51 0.33
C HIS A 83 -7.31 2.06 -0.02
N MET A 84 -7.26 3.23 -0.67
CA MET A 84 -6.01 3.93 -1.01
C MET A 84 -5.12 4.17 0.23
N SER A 85 -5.72 4.64 1.32
CA SER A 85 -5.04 4.85 2.61
C SER A 85 -4.49 3.57 3.22
N CYS A 86 -5.26 2.48 3.20
CA CYS A 86 -4.83 1.18 3.70
C CYS A 86 -3.66 0.61 2.89
N ASN A 87 -3.74 0.66 1.56
CA ASN A 87 -2.66 0.23 0.68
C ASN A 87 -1.38 1.05 0.93
N ARG A 88 -1.51 2.39 1.02
CA ARG A 88 -0.39 3.28 1.33
C ARG A 88 0.24 2.95 2.68
N GLN A 89 -0.57 2.65 3.70
CA GLN A 89 -0.08 2.26 5.03
C GLN A 89 0.60 0.89 5.04
N LYS A 90 0.10 -0.08 4.26
CA LYS A 90 0.70 -1.42 4.10
C LYS A 90 2.07 -1.35 3.46
N SER A 91 2.23 -0.57 2.39
CA SER A 91 3.51 -0.44 1.66
C SER A 91 4.06 -1.82 1.24
N ASP A 92 5.37 -2.05 1.35
CA ASP A 92 6.07 -3.30 1.06
C ASP A 92 6.08 -4.28 2.25
N LYS A 93 5.27 -4.03 3.29
CA LYS A 93 5.19 -4.89 4.46
C LYS A 93 4.30 -6.08 4.14
N LEU A 94 4.81 -7.28 4.44
CA LEU A 94 3.96 -8.45 4.51
C LEU A 94 3.26 -8.34 5.87
N THR A 95 1.99 -7.94 5.86
CA THR A 95 1.18 -8.03 7.06
C THR A 95 1.07 -9.51 7.42
N ALA A 96 1.79 -9.95 8.45
CA ALA A 96 1.38 -11.14 9.18
C ALA A 96 -0.09 -10.93 9.53
N THR A 97 -0.92 -11.94 9.31
CA THR A 97 -2.32 -11.98 9.77
C THR A 97 -2.38 -11.28 11.10
N ARG A 98 -3.25 -10.26 11.25
CA ARG A 98 -3.47 -9.65 12.57
C ARG A 98 -4.06 -10.75 13.43
N GLU A 99 -3.20 -11.52 14.08
CA GLU A 99 -3.52 -12.17 15.33
C GLU A 99 -4.10 -11.05 16.17
N VAL A 100 -5.33 -11.25 16.64
CA VAL A 100 -5.98 -10.33 17.56
C VAL A 100 -5.07 -10.31 18.79
N SER A 101 -4.11 -9.39 18.78
CA SER A 101 -3.11 -9.30 19.82
C SER A 101 -3.84 -8.87 21.07
N THR A 102 -4.06 -9.85 21.94
CA THR A 102 -4.49 -9.66 23.31
C THR A 102 -3.59 -8.59 23.94
N GLY A 103 -4.12 -7.38 24.09
CA GLY A 103 -3.78 -6.44 25.16
C GLY A 103 -2.32 -6.08 25.43
N VAL A 104 -1.39 -6.10 24.47
CA VAL A 104 -0.05 -5.50 24.69
C VAL A 104 -0.04 -4.10 24.09
N GLU A 105 -0.19 -3.09 24.95
CA GLU A 105 0.07 -1.69 24.58
C GLU A 105 1.55 -1.55 24.20
N LEU A 106 1.81 -1.50 22.90
CA LEU A 106 3.09 -1.04 22.38
C LEU A 106 3.22 0.44 22.75
N VAL A 107 3.98 0.74 23.81
CA VAL A 107 4.37 2.11 24.17
C VAL A 107 5.09 2.71 22.97
N SER A 108 4.38 3.53 22.20
CA SER A 108 4.97 4.25 21.07
C SER A 108 5.81 5.41 21.59
N ASN A 109 6.78 5.90 20.80
CA ASN A 109 7.55 7.10 21.15
C ASN A 109 6.70 8.36 21.38
N ARG A 110 5.41 8.34 21.04
CA ARG A 110 4.44 9.42 21.29
C ARG A 110 3.79 9.34 22.67
N ALA A 111 3.92 8.20 23.34
CA ALA A 111 3.37 7.91 24.66
C ALA A 111 4.48 7.68 25.70
N LEU A 112 5.71 8.17 25.43
CA LEU A 112 6.69 8.25 26.49
C LEU A 112 6.19 9.27 27.52
N PRO A 113 6.18 8.91 28.82
CA PRO A 113 5.92 9.89 29.86
C PRO A 113 6.96 11.01 29.73
N LEU A 114 6.48 12.25 29.63
CA LEU A 114 7.35 13.42 29.65
C LEU A 114 8.00 13.46 31.03
N THR A 115 9.30 13.21 31.09
CA THR A 115 10.09 13.22 32.33
C THR A 115 10.32 14.63 32.88
N TYR A 116 9.79 15.66 32.22
CA TYR A 116 10.01 17.06 32.56
C TYR A 116 8.69 17.84 32.49
N ASP A 117 8.31 18.46 33.61
CA ASP A 117 7.19 19.40 33.68
C ASP A 117 7.68 20.80 33.36
N TRP A 118 7.21 21.37 32.26
CA TRP A 118 7.57 22.71 31.79
C TRP A 118 6.77 23.81 32.48
N LYS A 119 5.77 23.47 33.30
CA LYS A 119 4.97 24.45 34.06
C LYS A 119 5.61 24.85 35.39
N SER A 120 6.67 24.17 35.80
CA SER A 120 7.41 24.46 37.04
C SER A 120 8.70 25.27 36.80
N VAL A 121 8.81 25.97 35.68
CA VAL A 121 9.93 26.88 35.35
C VAL A 121 9.47 28.33 35.40
#